data_AF-A0A3Q0IX59-F1
#
_entry.id   AF-A0A3Q0IX59-F1
#
_cell.length_a   1.000
_cell.length_b   1.000
_cell.length_c   1.000
_cell.angle_alpha   90.00
_cell.angle_beta   90.00
_cell.angle_gamma   90.00
#
_symmetry.space_group_name_H-M   'P 1'
#
loop_
_entity.id
_entity.type
_entity.pdbx_description
1 polymer ?
#
loop_
_entity_poly.entity_id
_entity_poly.type
_entity_poly.pdbx_seq_one_letter_code
_entity_poly.pdbx_strand_id
1 'polypeptide(L)'
;MLINFSTDMEKSKEITKLKMGHMPPRISSKYPHFAKIISKLLDVNPKHRPSASQILLYLDERKRLSSEDDKDGIIDELKLDLAKKNEEIEKLHSIIQQLKQNAS
;
A
#
# COMPACT_ATOMS: atom_id res chain seq x y z
N MET A 1 -12.11 -16.67 1.22
CA MET A 1 -11.57 -17.52 0.13
C MET A 1 -11.62 -16.71 -1.16
N LEU A 2 -10.54 -16.64 -1.97
CA LEU A 2 -10.48 -15.79 -3.18
C LEU A 2 -11.13 -16.42 -4.41
N ILE A 3 -11.04 -17.74 -4.54
CA ILE A 3 -11.73 -18.54 -5.55
C ILE A 3 -12.31 -19.78 -4.84
N ASN A 4 -13.54 -20.14 -5.21
CA ASN A 4 -14.12 -21.44 -4.87
C ASN A 4 -14.03 -22.33 -6.12
N PHE A 5 -13.60 -23.58 -5.93
CA PHE A 5 -13.55 -24.58 -6.99
C PHE A 5 -14.63 -25.62 -6.75
N SER A 6 -15.27 -26.09 -7.81
CA SER A 6 -16.32 -27.11 -7.71
C SER A 6 -15.74 -28.51 -7.69
N THR A 7 -14.54 -28.72 -8.24
CA THR A 7 -13.86 -30.01 -8.29
C THR A 7 -12.36 -29.88 -8.05
N ASP A 8 -11.73 -30.95 -7.58
CA ASP A 8 -10.27 -31.00 -7.41
C ASP A 8 -9.51 -30.92 -8.73
N MET A 9 -10.09 -31.45 -9.81
CA MET A 9 -9.49 -31.36 -11.14
C MET A 9 -9.44 -29.92 -11.65
N GLU A 10 -10.52 -29.15 -11.45
CA GLU A 10 -10.54 -27.72 -11.77
C GLU A 10 -9.48 -26.96 -10.98
N LYS A 11 -9.43 -27.19 -9.66
CA LYS A 11 -8.44 -26.60 -8.77
C LYS A 11 -7.01 -26.89 -9.23
N SER A 12 -6.71 -28.15 -9.56
CA SER A 12 -5.36 -28.55 -10.00
C SER A 12 -4.95 -27.87 -11.30
N LYS A 13 -5.88 -27.80 -12.28
CA LYS A 13 -5.64 -27.11 -13.56
C LYS A 13 -5.36 -25.62 -13.35
N GLU A 14 -6.17 -24.93 -12.55
CA GLU A 14 -6.00 -23.50 -12.32
C GLU A 14 -4.74 -23.16 -11.50
N ILE A 15 -4.39 -23.97 -10.50
CA ILE A 15 -3.12 -23.79 -9.77
C ILE A 15 -1.91 -23.98 -10.69
N THR A 16 -1.97 -24.96 -11.60
CA THR A 16 -0.88 -25.22 -12.55
C THR A 16 -0.67 -24.04 -13.49
N LYS A 17 -1.75 -23.51 -14.06
CA LYS A 17 -1.71 -22.29 -14.89
C LYS A 17 -1.17 -21.09 -14.11
N LEU A 18 -1.60 -20.92 -12.86
CA LEU A 18 -1.14 -19.83 -12.00
C LEU A 18 0.38 -19.89 -11.76
N LYS A 19 0.93 -21.08 -11.49
CA LYS A 19 2.39 -21.27 -11.35
C LYS A 19 3.17 -20.96 -12.64
N MET A 20 2.53 -21.06 -13.80
CA MET A 20 3.10 -20.67 -15.10
C MET A 20 2.95 -19.16 -15.39
N GLY A 21 2.38 -18.38 -14.46
CA GLY A 21 2.19 -16.94 -14.60
C GLY A 21 0.82 -16.53 -15.15
N HIS A 22 -0.08 -17.48 -15.43
CA HIS A 22 -1.43 -17.15 -15.89
C HIS A 22 -2.35 -16.82 -14.71
N MET A 23 -2.60 -15.53 -14.50
CA MET A 23 -3.51 -15.06 -13.47
C MET A 23 -4.98 -15.29 -13.89
N PRO A 24 -5.81 -15.97 -13.06
CA PRO A 24 -7.23 -16.11 -13.34
C PRO A 24 -7.92 -14.75 -13.48
N PRO A 25 -8.70 -14.51 -14.56
CA PRO A 25 -9.35 -13.21 -14.80
C PRO A 25 -10.23 -12.75 -13.64
N ARG A 26 -10.90 -13.69 -12.96
CA ARG A 26 -11.75 -13.41 -11.79
C ARG A 26 -10.96 -12.83 -10.62
N ILE A 27 -9.70 -13.22 -10.42
CA ILE A 27 -8.83 -12.63 -9.39
C ILE A 27 -8.39 -11.24 -9.85
N SER A 28 -7.94 -11.09 -11.08
CA SER A 28 -7.49 -9.78 -11.59
C SER A 28 -8.59 -8.72 -11.56
N SER A 29 -9.85 -9.10 -11.84
CA SER A 29 -10.98 -8.16 -11.84
C SER A 29 -11.53 -7.88 -10.44
N LYS A 30 -11.76 -8.93 -9.63
CA LYS A 30 -12.40 -8.79 -8.31
C LYS A 30 -11.40 -8.43 -7.21
N TYR A 31 -10.15 -8.82 -7.39
CA TYR A 31 -9.08 -8.72 -6.40
C TYR A 31 -7.75 -8.25 -7.04
N PRO A 32 -7.72 -7.11 -7.76
CA PRO A 32 -6.56 -6.66 -8.52
C PRO A 32 -5.28 -6.53 -7.68
N HIS A 33 -5.42 -6.17 -6.40
CA HIS A 33 -4.28 -6.08 -5.47
C HIS A 33 -3.72 -7.46 -5.11
N PHE A 34 -4.58 -8.43 -4.82
CA PHE A 34 -4.13 -9.80 -4.58
C PHE A 34 -3.51 -10.39 -5.83
N ALA A 35 -4.04 -10.09 -7.03
CA ALA A 35 -3.40 -10.48 -8.28
C ALA A 35 -1.96 -9.94 -8.36
N LYS A 36 -1.74 -8.66 -8.06
CA LYS A 36 -0.40 -8.04 -8.07
C LYS A 36 0.57 -8.70 -7.07
N ILE A 37 0.12 -9.00 -5.85
CA ILE A 37 0.95 -9.66 -4.84
C ILE A 37 1.26 -11.09 -5.26
N ILE A 38 0.26 -11.85 -5.69
CA ILE A 38 0.42 -13.23 -6.15
C ILE A 38 1.41 -13.28 -7.32
N SER A 39 1.34 -12.35 -8.27
CA SER A 39 2.32 -12.26 -9.37
C SER A 39 3.75 -12.05 -8.87
N LYS A 40 3.97 -11.17 -7.89
CA LYS A 40 5.31 -10.96 -7.30
C LYS A 40 5.82 -12.19 -6.55
N LEU A 41 4.93 -12.92 -5.88
CA LEU A 41 5.28 -14.14 -5.14
C LEU A 41 5.66 -15.29 -6.07
N LEU A 42 5.06 -15.34 -7.25
CA LEU A 42 5.30 -16.35 -8.27
C LEU A 42 6.34 -15.94 -9.30
N ASP A 43 7.10 -14.87 -9.04
CA ASP A 43 8.18 -14.44 -9.93
C ASP A 43 9.18 -15.60 -10.14
N VAL A 44 9.59 -15.79 -11.40
CA VAL A 44 10.54 -16.83 -11.81
C VAL A 44 11.87 -16.64 -11.10
N ASN A 45 12.30 -15.39 -10.89
CA ASN A 45 13.49 -15.06 -10.13
C ASN A 45 13.14 -14.95 -8.63
N PRO A 46 13.66 -15.84 -7.77
CA PRO A 46 13.40 -15.78 -6.33
C PRO A 46 13.85 -14.47 -5.68
N LYS A 47 14.86 -13.79 -6.24
CA LYS A 47 15.36 -12.50 -5.70
C LYS A 47 14.35 -11.35 -5.84
N HIS A 48 13.38 -11.46 -6.73
CA HIS A 48 12.32 -10.46 -6.90
C HIS A 48 11.13 -10.69 -5.96
N ARG A 49 11.06 -11.85 -5.32
CA ARG A 49 9.95 -12.19 -4.43
C ARG A 49 10.07 -11.36 -3.14
N PRO A 50 8.98 -10.74 -2.68
CA PRO A 50 9.01 -9.95 -1.46
C PRO A 50 9.27 -10.84 -0.24
N SER A 51 9.92 -10.27 0.78
CA SER A 51 10.06 -10.92 2.09
C SER A 51 8.72 -10.99 2.82
N ALA A 52 8.64 -11.87 3.83
CA ALA A 52 7.45 -11.97 4.68
C ALA A 52 7.04 -10.62 5.30
N SER A 53 8.02 -9.84 5.79
CA SER A 53 7.78 -8.50 6.34
C SER A 53 7.23 -7.53 5.29
N GLN A 54 7.72 -7.59 4.05
CA GLN A 54 7.20 -6.78 2.95
C GLN A 54 5.76 -7.17 2.58
N ILE A 55 5.43 -8.47 2.62
CA ILE A 55 4.06 -8.96 2.38
C ILE A 55 3.11 -8.41 3.47
N LEU A 56 3.52 -8.46 4.74
CA LEU A 56 2.73 -7.92 5.84
C LEU A 56 2.48 -6.42 5.69
N LEU A 57 3.51 -5.64 5.33
CA LEU A 57 3.35 -4.21 5.04
C LEU A 57 2.34 -3.94 3.92
N TYR A 58 2.42 -4.67 2.80
CA TYR A 58 1.45 -4.54 1.70
C TYR A 58 0.01 -4.89 2.12
N LEU A 59 -0.17 -5.78 3.10
CA LEU A 59 -1.47 -6.15 3.64
C LEU A 59 -1.96 -5.15 4.71
N ASP A 60 -1.07 -4.56 5.50
CA ASP A 60 -1.37 -3.59 6.56
C ASP A 60 -1.63 -2.17 6.03
N GLU A 61 -0.91 -1.72 5.01
CA GLU A 61 -1.24 -0.49 4.27
C GLU A 61 -2.70 -0.52 3.80
N ARG A 62 -3.20 -1.72 3.45
CA ARG A 62 -4.61 -1.92 3.12
C ARG A 62 -5.51 -1.79 4.34
N LYS A 63 -5.14 -2.30 5.52
CA LYS A 63 -5.96 -2.17 6.73
C LYS A 63 -6.21 -0.69 7.07
N ARG A 64 -5.23 0.18 6.76
CA ARG A 64 -5.33 1.64 6.87
C ARG A 64 -6.18 2.30 5.76
N LEU A 65 -6.21 1.71 4.56
CA LEU A 65 -6.93 2.25 3.40
C LEU A 65 -8.35 1.69 3.20
N SER A 66 -8.69 0.57 3.86
CA SER A 66 -9.96 -0.16 3.67
C SER A 66 -10.90 -0.10 4.87
N SER A 67 -10.51 0.54 5.98
CA SER A 67 -11.47 1.09 6.94
C SER A 67 -12.08 2.36 6.33
N GLU A 68 -13.27 2.23 5.74
CA GLU A 68 -14.08 3.40 5.36
C GLU A 68 -14.40 4.30 6.56
N ASP A 69 -14.30 3.76 7.79
CA ASP A 69 -14.50 4.46 9.06
C ASP A 69 -13.27 5.27 9.57
N ASP A 70 -12.11 5.21 8.91
CA ASP A 70 -10.86 5.79 9.43
C ASP A 70 -10.25 6.86 8.51
N LYS A 71 -10.91 7.17 7.39
CA LYS A 71 -10.50 8.29 6.51
C LYS A 71 -10.59 9.63 7.25
N ASP A 72 -11.61 9.79 8.10
CA ASP A 72 -11.77 11.01 8.89
C ASP A 72 -10.67 11.14 9.95
N GLY A 73 -10.28 10.03 10.59
CA GLY A 73 -9.15 10.00 11.53
C GLY A 73 -7.81 10.34 10.87
N ILE A 74 -7.55 9.79 9.68
CA ILE A 74 -6.35 10.11 8.89
C ILE A 74 -6.36 11.57 8.43
N ILE A 75 -7.51 12.10 8.02
CA ILE A 75 -7.65 13.51 7.62
C ILE A 75 -7.36 14.43 8.80
N ASP A 76 -7.85 14.11 10.00
CA ASP A 76 -7.63 14.93 11.19
C ASP A 76 -6.18 14.87 11.68
N GLU A 77 -5.53 13.71 11.60
CA GLU A 77 -4.10 13.58 11.87
C GLU A 77 -3.25 14.39 10.88
N LEU A 78 -3.56 14.30 9.58
CA LEU A 78 -2.87 15.08 8.54
C LEU A 78 -3.08 16.59 8.70
N LYS A 79 -4.28 17.03 9.09
CA LYS A 79 -4.57 18.45 9.39
C LYS A 79 -3.76 18.92 10.60
N LEU A 80 -3.68 18.12 11.66
CA LEU A 80 -2.90 18.45 12.85
C LEU A 80 -1.41 18.60 12.50
N ASP A 81 -0.88 17.68 11.69
CA ASP A 81 0.52 17.69 11.31
C ASP A 81 0.85 18.88 10.36
N LEU A 82 -0.07 19.23 9.46
CA LEU A 82 0.02 20.44 8.64
C LEU A 82 0.02 21.72 9.49
N ALA A 83 -0.84 21.80 10.50
CA ALA A 83 -0.91 22.97 11.38
C ALA A 83 0.42 23.18 12.14
N LYS A 84 1.00 22.11 12.71
CA LYS A 84 2.31 22.18 13.37
C LYS A 84 3.42 22.62 12.44
N LYS A 85 3.46 22.06 11.22
CA LYS A 85 4.47 22.44 10.21
C LYS A 85 4.32 23.90 9.80
N ASN A 86 3.09 24.39 9.65
CA ASN A 86 2.84 25.81 9.34
C ASN A 86 3.32 26.73 10.45
N GLU A 87 3.05 26.42 11.73
CA GLU A 87 3.58 27.21 12.85
C GLU A 87 5.10 27.25 12.87
N GLU A 88 5.77 26.14 12.56
CA GLU A 88 7.22 26.08 12.49
C GLU A 88 7.76 26.92 11.33
N ILE A 89 7.11 26.87 10.16
CA ILE A 89 7.43 27.72 9.01
C ILE A 89 7.30 29.21 9.38
N GLU A 90 6.22 29.60 10.06
CA GLU A 90 6.03 31.00 10.47
C GLU A 90 7.10 31.47 11.47
N LYS A 91 7.46 30.63 12.44
CA LYS A 91 8.56 30.93 13.38
C LYS A 91 9.88 31.11 12.65
N LEU A 92 10.21 30.20 11.72
CA LEU A 92 11.44 30.27 10.94
C LEU A 92 11.45 31.53 10.04
N HIS A 93 10.33 31.87 9.40
CA HIS A 93 10.22 33.11 8.62
C HIS A 93 10.43 34.36 9.48
N SER A 94 9.87 34.40 10.69
CA SER A 94 10.06 35.51 11.62
C SER A 94 11.52 35.68 12.02
N ILE A 95 12.21 34.57 12.35
CA ILE A 95 13.64 34.58 12.68
C ILE A 95 14.48 35.08 11.50
N ILE A 96 14.21 34.58 10.29
CA ILE A 96 14.92 35.02 9.08
C ILE A 96 14.72 36.53 8.85
N GLN A 97 13.51 37.04 9.07
CA GLN A 97 13.22 38.46 8.90
C GLN A 97 13.97 39.32 9.92
N GLN A 98 14.02 38.92 11.19
CA GLN A 98 14.79 39.60 12.22
C GLN A 98 16.29 39.61 11.91
N LEU A 99 16.84 38.48 11.48
CA LEU A 99 18.25 38.38 11.08
C LEU A 99 18.57 39.28 9.89
N LYS A 100 17.67 39.38 8.90
CA LYS A 100 17.84 40.30 7.77
C LYS A 100 17.81 41.77 8.20
N GLN A 101 16.95 42.13 9.15
CA GLN A 101 16.86 43.49 9.69
C GLN A 101 18.07 43.87 10.53
N ASN A 102 18.64 42.92 11.28
CA ASN A 102 19.83 43.14 12.11
C ASN A 102 21.15 43.11 11.32
N ALA A 103 21.12 42.68 10.05
CA ALA A 103 22.27 42.61 9.15
C ALA A 103 22.31 43.77 8.12
N SER A 104 21.34 44.68 8.16
CA SER A 104 21.36 46.00 7.49
C SER A 104 21.69 47.09 8.49
#